data_AF-A0A522XP74-F1
#
_entry.id   AF-A0A522XP74-F1
#
_cell.length_a   1.000
_cell.length_b   1.000
_cell.length_c   1.000
_cell.angle_alpha   90.00
_cell.angle_beta   90.00
_cell.angle_gamma   90.00
#
_symmetry.space_group_name_H-M   'P 1'
#
loop_
_entity.id
_entity.type
_entity.pdbx_description
1 polymer ?
#
loop_
_entity_poly.entity_id
_entity_poly.type
_entity_poly.pdbx_seq_one_letter_code
_entity_poly.pdbx_strand_id
1 'polypeptide(L)'
;MKIKANTRTLKIVAACAAAFLAQAAHAVTDAELDEAFFPYKKGFPTFPGLKTGMVINKSNVDQFKDIISPGHFKLIKDGWMEIPVAATFDMPLPKPYIEATKQYADKVKLGTTIEGFVAGRPFPQQPSASDPRAGEKLAWNFKYGLNWGDGAIIYPFYWRYINANTGAIERTMKFEFHFLNFMHRIVNDPKPNITPNPSQLYRGTYVKVNEPLDLKNTQLLIQAYEDDLKRS
;
A
#
# COMPACT_ATOMS: atom_id res chain seq x y z
N MET A 1 64.58 32.05 5.03
CA MET A 1 64.05 32.30 3.67
C MET A 1 63.01 31.23 3.36
N LYS A 2 61.75 31.63 3.12
CA LYS A 2 60.58 30.75 2.99
C LYS A 2 60.60 30.01 1.65
N ILE A 3 60.39 28.69 1.66
CA ILE A 3 59.80 27.96 0.52
C ILE A 3 58.72 27.05 1.10
N LYS A 4 57.45 27.46 0.93
CA LYS A 4 56.26 26.67 1.28
C LYS A 4 56.07 25.60 0.20
N ALA A 5 56.17 24.33 0.59
CA ALA A 5 55.75 23.21 -0.24
C ALA A 5 54.21 23.21 -0.37
N ASN A 6 53.74 23.12 -1.61
CA ASN A 6 52.35 23.18 -2.00
C ASN A 6 51.76 21.76 -1.95
N THR A 7 51.09 21.40 -0.84
CA THR A 7 50.49 20.07 -0.66
C THR A 7 49.05 20.07 -1.18
N ARG A 8 48.88 19.90 -2.49
CA ARG A 8 47.67 19.26 -3.03
C ARG A 8 47.95 17.76 -3.07
N THR A 9 47.16 16.95 -2.36
CA THR A 9 46.58 15.64 -2.77
C THR A 9 46.22 14.81 -1.52
N LEU A 10 44.96 14.33 -1.51
CA LEU A 10 44.37 13.24 -0.72
C LEU A 10 44.36 13.34 0.82
N LYS A 11 43.17 13.57 1.38
CA LYS A 11 42.40 12.54 2.14
C LYS A 11 40.90 12.91 2.13
N ILE A 12 40.16 12.35 1.16
CA ILE A 12 38.71 12.15 1.25
C ILE A 12 38.54 10.77 1.87
N VAL A 13 38.21 10.65 3.15
CA VAL A 13 37.46 9.52 3.75
C VAL A 13 36.90 9.99 5.10
N ALA A 14 35.65 9.61 5.37
CA ALA A 14 34.94 9.61 6.65
C ALA A 14 34.38 10.94 7.17
N ALA A 15 33.12 11.22 6.80
CA ALA A 15 32.06 11.52 7.76
C ALA A 15 30.68 11.60 7.06
N CYS A 16 30.21 10.50 6.45
CA CYS A 16 28.76 10.30 6.30
C CYS A 16 28.26 9.66 7.59
N ALA A 17 28.25 10.46 8.67
CA ALA A 17 27.52 10.08 9.87
C ALA A 17 26.04 10.14 9.52
N ALA A 18 25.39 8.98 9.50
CA ALA A 18 23.95 8.86 9.40
C ALA A 18 23.31 9.71 10.50
N ALA A 19 22.75 10.86 10.12
CA ALA A 19 21.89 11.64 10.99
C ALA A 19 20.58 10.87 11.15
N PHE A 20 20.57 9.88 12.03
CA PHE A 20 19.34 9.30 12.57
C PHE A 20 18.69 10.36 13.46
N LEU A 21 17.98 11.30 12.84
CA LEU A 21 16.98 12.08 13.56
C LEU A 21 15.85 11.11 13.91
N ALA A 22 15.90 10.57 15.12
CA ALA A 22 14.75 9.94 15.75
C ALA A 22 13.66 11.02 15.82
N GLN A 23 12.72 10.97 14.87
CA GLN A 23 11.54 11.83 14.91
C GLN A 23 10.75 11.43 16.15
N ALA A 24 10.54 12.39 17.05
CA ALA A 24 9.78 12.17 18.27
C ALA A 24 8.37 11.68 17.93
N ALA A 25 7.81 10.84 18.80
CA ALA A 25 6.42 10.42 18.72
C ALA A 25 5.51 11.66 18.71
N HIS A 26 4.79 11.87 17.60
CA HIS A 26 3.74 12.87 17.52
C HIS A 26 2.44 12.21 17.95
N ALA A 27 1.76 12.80 18.94
CA ALA A 27 0.43 12.34 19.30
C ALA A 27 -0.49 12.54 18.08
N VAL A 28 -1.13 11.46 17.62
CA VAL A 28 -2.06 11.54 16.49
C VAL A 28 -3.30 12.33 16.93
N THR A 29 -3.55 13.44 16.27
CA THR A 29 -4.69 14.31 16.59
C THR A 29 -5.98 13.81 15.93
N ASP A 30 -7.14 14.16 16.48
CA ASP A 30 -8.43 13.85 15.85
C ASP A 30 -8.55 14.48 14.45
N ALA A 31 -7.91 15.63 14.22
CA ALA A 31 -7.87 16.27 12.91
C ALA A 31 -7.07 15.46 11.88
N GLU A 32 -5.93 14.89 12.27
CA GLU A 32 -5.13 14.00 11.41
C GLU A 32 -5.90 12.71 11.10
N LEU A 33 -6.62 12.14 12.07
CA LEU A 33 -7.50 10.98 11.83
C LEU A 33 -8.64 11.32 10.87
N ASP A 34 -9.25 12.50 11.04
CA ASP A 34 -10.32 12.98 10.17
C ASP A 34 -9.86 13.08 8.72
N GLU A 35 -8.70 13.70 8.50
CA GLU A 35 -8.12 13.85 7.17
C GLU A 35 -7.66 12.50 6.58
N ALA A 36 -7.16 11.59 7.42
CA ALA A 36 -6.66 10.28 7.01
C ALA A 36 -7.76 9.30 6.58
N PHE A 37 -8.94 9.38 7.20
CA PHE A 37 -9.99 8.35 7.11
C PHE A 37 -11.34 8.85 6.62
N PHE A 38 -11.59 10.16 6.61
CA PHE A 38 -12.84 10.74 6.14
C PHE A 38 -12.58 11.83 5.08
N PRO A 39 -11.96 11.48 3.94
CA PRO A 39 -11.53 12.46 2.92
C PRO A 39 -12.70 13.26 2.33
N TYR A 40 -13.92 12.74 2.38
CA TYR A 40 -15.12 13.39 1.83
C TYR A 40 -15.98 14.08 2.88
N LYS A 41 -15.51 14.23 4.12
CA LYS A 41 -16.23 14.94 5.20
C LYS A 41 -16.59 16.39 4.82
N LYS A 42 -15.80 17.01 3.93
CA LYS A 42 -16.00 18.37 3.41
C LYS A 42 -16.74 18.41 2.06
N GLY A 43 -17.25 17.26 1.59
CA GLY A 43 -17.87 17.11 0.27
C GLY A 43 -16.97 16.39 -0.74
N PHE A 44 -17.59 15.98 -1.86
CA PHE A 44 -16.88 15.31 -2.95
C PHE A 44 -16.15 16.32 -3.85
N PRO A 45 -14.98 15.95 -4.41
CA PRO A 45 -14.28 16.79 -5.37
C PRO A 45 -15.12 16.99 -6.64
N THR A 46 -15.03 18.19 -7.22
CA THR A 46 -15.70 18.55 -8.47
C THR A 46 -14.67 19.10 -9.45
N PHE A 47 -14.90 18.90 -10.75
CA PHE A 47 -14.05 19.46 -11.80
C PHE A 47 -14.91 20.09 -12.91
N PRO A 48 -14.60 21.29 -13.41
CA PRO A 48 -15.38 21.94 -14.46
C PRO A 48 -15.54 21.05 -15.70
N GLY A 49 -16.78 20.94 -16.20
CA GLY A 49 -17.10 20.11 -17.37
C GLY A 49 -17.25 18.61 -17.09
N LEU A 50 -16.80 18.11 -15.93
CA LEU A 50 -17.01 16.71 -15.52
C LEU A 50 -18.45 16.54 -15.00
N LYS A 51 -19.20 15.60 -15.59
CA LYS A 51 -20.59 15.32 -15.22
C LYS A 51 -20.83 13.82 -15.09
N THR A 52 -21.57 13.40 -14.07
CA THR A 52 -22.03 12.02 -13.95
C THR A 52 -22.82 11.61 -15.20
N GLY A 53 -22.59 10.37 -15.67
CA GLY A 53 -23.17 9.80 -16.88
C GLY A 53 -22.36 10.08 -18.15
N MET A 54 -21.34 10.94 -18.11
CA MET A 54 -20.44 11.12 -19.24
C MET A 54 -19.43 9.97 -19.35
N VAL A 55 -18.81 9.83 -20.53
CA VAL A 55 -17.66 8.95 -20.74
C VAL A 55 -16.47 9.80 -21.13
N ILE A 56 -15.37 9.68 -20.36
CA ILE A 56 -14.09 10.25 -20.75
C ILE A 56 -13.45 9.29 -21.75
N ASN A 57 -13.19 9.78 -22.95
CA ASN A 57 -12.63 9.01 -24.05
C ASN A 57 -11.66 9.86 -24.87
N LYS A 58 -11.13 9.28 -25.96
CA LYS A 58 -10.15 9.93 -26.84
C LYS A 58 -10.55 11.33 -27.32
N SER A 59 -11.86 11.59 -27.50
CA SER A 59 -12.37 12.86 -28.04
C SER A 59 -12.38 14.01 -27.03
N ASN A 60 -12.45 13.73 -25.73
CA ASN A 60 -12.62 14.75 -24.69
C ASN A 60 -11.56 14.72 -23.58
N VAL A 61 -10.69 13.70 -23.53
CA VAL A 61 -9.71 13.50 -22.44
C VAL A 61 -8.76 14.68 -22.22
N ASP A 62 -8.47 15.49 -23.25
CA ASP A 62 -7.64 16.69 -23.11
C ASP A 62 -8.20 17.68 -22.08
N GLN A 63 -9.52 17.73 -21.92
CA GLN A 63 -10.18 18.60 -20.95
C GLN A 63 -9.93 18.17 -19.50
N PHE A 64 -9.55 16.91 -19.28
CA PHE A 64 -9.43 16.28 -17.96
C PHE A 64 -7.99 15.89 -17.63
N LYS A 65 -7.01 16.42 -18.36
CA LYS A 65 -5.58 16.09 -18.19
C LYS A 65 -5.08 16.32 -16.76
N ASP A 66 -5.60 17.33 -16.07
CA ASP A 66 -5.16 17.70 -14.72
C ASP A 66 -5.70 16.77 -13.62
N ILE A 67 -6.71 15.95 -13.93
CA ILE A 67 -7.33 15.02 -12.99
C ILE A 67 -7.14 13.53 -13.37
N ILE A 68 -6.36 13.26 -14.42
CA ILE A 68 -6.07 11.91 -14.92
C ILE A 68 -4.56 11.68 -14.86
N SER A 69 -4.13 10.52 -14.34
CA SER A 69 -2.70 10.20 -14.30
C SER A 69 -2.11 10.11 -15.72
N PRO A 70 -0.82 10.44 -15.92
CA PRO A 70 -0.20 10.42 -17.25
C PRO A 70 -0.35 9.08 -17.99
N GLY A 71 -0.31 7.96 -17.26
CA GLY A 71 -0.51 6.62 -17.82
C GLY A 71 -1.93 6.40 -18.34
N HIS A 72 -2.96 6.73 -17.54
CA HIS A 72 -4.34 6.63 -17.98
C HIS A 72 -4.64 7.58 -19.14
N PHE A 73 -4.12 8.82 -19.08
CA PHE A 73 -4.27 9.79 -20.16
C PHE A 73 -3.77 9.23 -21.50
N LYS A 74 -2.58 8.60 -21.48
CA LYS A 74 -2.02 7.94 -22.67
C LYS A 74 -2.90 6.81 -23.18
N LEU A 75 -3.36 5.91 -22.29
CA LEU A 75 -4.23 4.79 -22.68
C LEU A 75 -5.53 5.26 -23.33
N ILE A 76 -6.15 6.32 -22.79
CA ILE A 76 -7.37 6.91 -23.34
C ILE A 76 -7.09 7.58 -24.70
N LYS A 77 -5.97 8.32 -24.81
CA LYS A 77 -5.55 8.94 -26.08
C LYS A 77 -5.27 7.94 -27.18
N ASP A 78 -4.66 6.82 -26.82
CA ASP A 78 -4.36 5.74 -27.75
C ASP A 78 -5.64 4.93 -28.10
N GLY A 79 -6.76 5.16 -27.40
CA GLY A 79 -8.05 4.51 -27.65
C GLY A 79 -8.22 3.15 -26.96
N TRP A 80 -7.36 2.83 -26.00
CA TRP A 80 -7.35 1.55 -25.27
C TRP A 80 -8.24 1.54 -24.04
N MET A 81 -8.66 2.71 -23.57
CA MET A 81 -9.41 2.89 -22.34
C MET A 81 -10.45 3.98 -22.49
N GLU A 82 -11.61 3.76 -21.89
CA GLU A 82 -12.61 4.79 -21.64
C GLU A 82 -12.98 4.75 -20.15
N ILE A 83 -13.31 5.91 -19.57
CA ILE A 83 -13.68 6.02 -18.16
C ILE A 83 -15.13 6.51 -18.08
N PRO A 84 -16.10 5.62 -17.78
CA PRO A 84 -17.45 6.05 -17.46
C PRO A 84 -17.47 6.79 -16.12
N VAL A 85 -18.04 7.99 -16.10
CA VAL A 85 -18.11 8.84 -14.92
C VAL A 85 -19.40 8.50 -14.15
N ALA A 86 -19.27 7.77 -13.05
CA ALA A 86 -20.37 7.46 -12.14
C ALA A 86 -20.55 8.55 -11.06
N ALA A 87 -21.61 8.43 -10.27
CA ALA A 87 -21.75 9.24 -9.06
C ALA A 87 -20.66 8.86 -8.06
N THR A 88 -19.99 9.87 -7.48
CA THR A 88 -19.01 9.64 -6.41
C THR A 88 -19.75 9.18 -5.16
N PHE A 89 -19.21 8.16 -4.49
CA PHE A 89 -19.69 7.68 -3.20
C PHE A 89 -18.50 7.43 -2.28
N ASP A 90 -18.75 7.48 -0.97
CA ASP A 90 -17.73 7.21 0.05
C ASP A 90 -17.69 5.71 0.38
N MET A 91 -16.49 5.16 0.50
CA MET A 91 -16.22 3.81 0.98
C MET A 91 -15.34 3.91 2.22
N PRO A 92 -15.94 4.08 3.41
CA PRO A 92 -15.17 4.27 4.63
C PRO A 92 -14.39 2.99 4.97
N LEU A 93 -13.22 3.16 5.58
CA LEU A 93 -12.49 2.03 6.15
C LEU A 93 -13.26 1.45 7.35
N PRO A 94 -13.08 0.15 7.66
CA PRO A 94 -13.74 -0.47 8.80
C PRO A 94 -13.44 0.26 10.12
N LYS A 95 -14.48 0.48 10.92
CA LYS A 95 -14.38 1.13 12.24
C LYS A 95 -13.25 0.56 13.13
N PRO A 96 -13.04 -0.77 13.23
CA PRO A 96 -11.95 -1.33 14.03
C PRO A 96 -10.55 -0.89 13.56
N TYR A 97 -10.36 -0.61 12.27
CA TYR A 97 -9.07 -0.13 11.74
C TYR A 97 -8.79 1.31 12.20
N ILE A 98 -9.81 2.16 12.17
CA ILE A 98 -9.73 3.56 12.61
C ILE A 98 -9.50 3.61 14.12
N GLU A 99 -10.22 2.80 14.90
CA GLU A 99 -10.05 2.70 16.36
C GLU A 99 -8.68 2.17 16.75
N ALA A 100 -8.18 1.12 16.09
CA ALA A 100 -6.83 0.62 16.31
C ALA A 100 -5.77 1.68 15.98
N THR A 101 -5.97 2.44 14.89
CA THR A 101 -5.07 3.55 14.54
C THR A 101 -5.05 4.60 15.66
N LYS A 102 -6.22 5.03 16.15
CA LYS A 102 -6.32 6.00 17.24
C LYS A 102 -5.66 5.52 18.53
N GLN A 103 -5.69 4.22 18.81
CA GLN A 103 -5.16 3.63 20.04
C GLN A 103 -3.63 3.41 20.02
N TYR A 104 -3.04 3.18 18.84
CA TYR A 104 -1.68 2.67 18.73
C TYR A 104 -0.73 3.51 17.88
N ALA A 105 -1.22 4.35 16.96
CA ALA A 105 -0.35 5.07 16.03
C ALA A 105 0.59 6.09 16.70
N ASP A 106 0.22 6.63 17.85
CA ASP A 106 1.05 7.52 18.68
C ASP A 106 2.31 6.84 19.26
N LYS A 107 2.30 5.50 19.35
CA LYS A 107 3.42 4.68 19.84
C LYS A 107 4.40 4.29 18.74
N VAL A 108 4.00 4.47 17.47
CA VAL A 108 4.80 4.04 16.32
C VAL A 108 5.96 5.00 16.11
N LYS A 109 7.16 4.44 15.99
CA LYS A 109 8.38 5.18 15.68
C LYS A 109 9.10 4.56 14.51
N LEU A 110 9.84 5.41 13.80
CA LEU A 110 10.62 5.01 12.65
C LEU A 110 12.11 4.98 13.03
N GLY A 111 12.63 3.78 13.34
CA GLY A 111 14.05 3.50 13.58
C GLY A 111 14.74 2.99 12.30
N THR A 112 15.68 2.04 12.44
CA THR A 112 16.15 1.23 11.30
C THR A 112 15.03 0.37 10.73
N THR A 113 14.12 -0.05 11.60
CA THR A 113 12.82 -0.68 11.27
C THR A 113 11.70 0.09 11.97
N ILE A 114 10.46 -0.35 11.79
CA ILE A 114 9.33 0.18 12.54
C ILE A 114 9.32 -0.36 13.97
N GLU A 115 9.05 0.51 14.94
CA GLU A 115 8.99 0.17 16.35
C GLU A 115 7.63 0.56 16.94
N GLY A 116 7.14 -0.23 17.89
CA GLY A 116 5.89 0.07 18.62
C GLY A 116 4.60 -0.12 17.81
N PHE A 117 4.68 -0.68 16.60
CA PHE A 117 3.50 -0.99 15.80
C PHE A 117 2.71 -2.17 16.39
N VAL A 118 1.40 -1.97 16.60
CA VAL A 118 0.49 -3.00 17.12
C VAL A 118 -0.59 -3.33 16.09
N ALA A 119 -1.35 -2.32 15.63
CA ALA A 119 -2.40 -2.47 14.63
C ALA A 119 -2.83 -1.09 14.07
N GLY A 120 -3.63 -1.08 13.01
CA GLY A 120 -4.13 0.14 12.37
C GLY A 120 -3.18 0.68 11.28
N ARG A 121 -3.29 1.98 10.96
CA ARG A 121 -2.36 2.69 10.07
C ARG A 121 -1.18 3.22 10.89
N PRO A 122 0.07 2.78 10.65
CA PRO A 122 1.19 3.18 11.49
C PRO A 122 1.46 4.70 11.49
N PHE A 123 1.37 5.36 10.33
CA PHE A 123 1.60 6.80 10.18
C PHE A 123 0.38 7.45 9.50
N PRO A 124 -0.66 7.85 10.26
CA PRO A 124 -1.89 8.37 9.67
C PRO A 124 -1.78 9.78 9.08
N GLN A 125 -0.72 10.52 9.41
CA GLN A 125 -0.52 11.88 8.92
C GLN A 125 -0.35 11.93 7.39
N GLN A 126 -0.78 13.05 6.80
CA GLN A 126 -0.47 13.32 5.40
C GLN A 126 1.05 13.36 5.18
N PRO A 127 1.55 12.75 4.09
CA PRO A 127 2.97 12.84 3.77
C PRO A 127 3.35 14.29 3.47
N SER A 128 4.45 14.75 4.06
CA SER A 128 4.98 16.10 3.83
C SER A 128 6.25 16.04 2.99
N ALA A 129 6.37 16.97 2.03
CA ALA A 129 7.62 17.16 1.27
C ALA A 129 8.79 17.63 2.15
N SER A 130 8.51 18.21 3.33
CA SER A 130 9.54 18.60 4.29
C SER A 130 10.03 17.44 5.17
N ASP A 131 9.32 16.30 5.17
CA ASP A 131 9.73 15.12 5.93
C ASP A 131 10.63 14.23 5.04
N PRO A 132 11.94 14.18 5.30
CA PRO A 132 12.87 13.40 4.48
C PRO A 132 12.57 11.89 4.52
N ARG A 133 11.77 11.42 5.47
CA ARG A 133 11.38 10.00 5.62
C ARG A 133 9.90 9.75 5.30
N ALA A 134 9.21 10.70 4.66
CA ALA A 134 7.81 10.53 4.26
C ALA A 134 7.59 9.26 3.40
N GLY A 135 8.53 8.98 2.48
CA GLY A 135 8.48 7.78 1.64
C GLY A 135 8.54 6.48 2.44
N GLU A 136 9.38 6.39 3.48
CA GLU A 136 9.45 5.22 4.35
C GLU A 136 8.14 5.04 5.15
N LYS A 137 7.55 6.11 5.66
CA LYS A 137 6.26 6.06 6.36
C LYS A 137 5.16 5.53 5.44
N LEU A 138 5.13 5.98 4.18
CA LEU A 138 4.20 5.48 3.17
C LEU A 138 4.43 3.99 2.87
N ALA A 139 5.68 3.55 2.77
CA ALA A 139 6.00 2.14 2.57
C ALA A 139 5.52 1.26 3.73
N TRP A 140 5.68 1.71 4.98
CA TRP A 140 5.14 1.01 6.15
C TRP A 140 3.62 0.98 6.18
N ASN A 141 2.96 2.09 5.83
CA ASN A 141 1.51 2.13 5.68
C ASN A 141 1.02 1.16 4.59
N PHE A 142 1.77 1.00 3.50
CA PHE A 142 1.44 0.05 2.45
C PHE A 142 1.60 -1.40 2.93
N LYS A 143 2.72 -1.74 3.59
CA LYS A 143 2.99 -3.09 4.14
C LYS A 143 1.89 -3.54 5.12
N TYR A 144 1.51 -2.66 6.05
CA TYR A 144 0.47 -2.92 7.05
C TYR A 144 -0.92 -2.43 6.62
N GLY A 145 -1.08 -2.10 5.34
CA GLY A 145 -2.35 -1.68 4.77
C GLY A 145 -3.39 -2.78 4.87
N LEU A 146 -4.65 -2.36 4.96
CA LEU A 146 -5.81 -3.24 5.04
C LEU A 146 -6.07 -3.90 3.68
N ASN A 147 -5.32 -4.97 3.37
CA ASN A 147 -5.47 -5.73 2.13
C ASN A 147 -6.60 -6.77 2.25
N TRP A 148 -6.51 -7.67 3.24
CA TRP A 148 -7.45 -8.78 3.45
C TRP A 148 -8.11 -8.77 4.84
N GLY A 149 -7.97 -7.65 5.58
CA GLY A 149 -8.34 -7.61 7.00
C GLY A 149 -7.57 -8.66 7.80
N ASP A 150 -8.26 -9.39 8.68
CA ASP A 150 -7.66 -10.46 9.48
C ASP A 150 -7.52 -11.78 8.69
N GLY A 151 -8.25 -11.92 7.59
CA GLY A 151 -8.22 -13.06 6.70
C GLY A 151 -9.33 -12.99 5.64
N ALA A 152 -9.13 -13.68 4.52
CA ALA A 152 -10.06 -13.70 3.40
C ALA A 152 -9.95 -15.01 2.60
N ILE A 153 -11.04 -15.37 1.91
CA ILE A 153 -11.06 -16.45 0.93
C ILE A 153 -11.54 -15.87 -0.40
N ILE A 154 -10.80 -16.12 -1.47
CA ILE A 154 -11.22 -15.79 -2.83
C ILE A 154 -11.40 -17.11 -3.59
N TYR A 155 -12.67 -17.43 -3.83
CA TYR A 155 -13.04 -18.65 -4.54
C TYR A 155 -14.35 -18.47 -5.33
N PRO A 156 -14.38 -18.85 -6.61
CA PRO A 156 -13.24 -19.12 -7.49
C PRO A 156 -12.56 -17.82 -7.95
N PHE A 157 -11.22 -17.81 -8.09
CA PHE A 157 -10.50 -16.73 -8.77
C PHE A 157 -10.09 -17.17 -10.18
N TYR A 158 -10.55 -16.45 -11.21
CA TYR A 158 -10.17 -16.72 -12.59
C TYR A 158 -9.02 -15.82 -13.03
N TRP A 159 -7.85 -16.41 -13.27
CA TRP A 159 -6.72 -15.71 -13.86
C TRP A 159 -6.67 -16.00 -15.36
N ARG A 160 -6.80 -14.97 -16.19
CA ARG A 160 -6.74 -15.11 -17.65
C ARG A 160 -5.49 -14.44 -18.20
N TYR A 161 -4.79 -15.18 -19.07
CA TYR A 161 -3.77 -14.61 -19.93
C TYR A 161 -4.46 -14.13 -21.20
N ILE A 162 -4.42 -12.83 -21.43
CA ILE A 162 -5.11 -12.18 -22.54
C ILE A 162 -4.06 -11.53 -23.43
N ASN A 163 -4.10 -11.86 -24.71
CA ASN A 163 -3.25 -11.25 -25.71
C ASN A 163 -3.65 -9.77 -25.88
N ALA A 164 -2.74 -8.86 -25.57
CA ALA A 164 -3.04 -7.44 -25.59
C ALA A 164 -3.41 -6.90 -26.99
N ASN A 165 -2.90 -7.51 -28.07
CA ASN A 165 -3.14 -7.03 -29.43
C ASN A 165 -4.46 -7.54 -30.02
N THR A 166 -4.84 -8.77 -29.68
CA THR A 166 -6.00 -9.46 -30.29
C THR A 166 -7.19 -9.58 -29.35
N GLY A 167 -6.99 -9.39 -28.03
CA GLY A 167 -8.01 -9.65 -27.01
C GLY A 167 -8.30 -11.14 -26.78
N ALA A 168 -7.59 -12.05 -27.46
CA ALA A 168 -7.77 -13.48 -27.32
C ALA A 168 -7.34 -13.95 -25.92
N ILE A 169 -8.17 -14.79 -25.29
CA ILE A 169 -7.80 -15.47 -24.05
C ILE A 169 -6.93 -16.67 -24.42
N GLU A 170 -5.63 -16.59 -24.12
CA GLU A 170 -4.65 -17.63 -24.43
C GLU A 170 -4.70 -18.77 -23.41
N ARG A 171 -5.03 -18.44 -22.15
CA ARG A 171 -5.14 -19.43 -21.07
C ARG A 171 -6.00 -18.90 -19.93
N THR A 172 -6.77 -19.79 -19.30
CA THR A 172 -7.49 -19.51 -18.05
C THR A 172 -7.02 -20.47 -16.97
N MET A 173 -6.71 -19.94 -15.80
CA MET A 173 -6.43 -20.68 -14.58
C MET A 173 -7.51 -20.36 -13.55
N LYS A 174 -7.93 -21.37 -12.80
CA LYS A 174 -8.91 -21.22 -11.72
C LYS A 174 -8.23 -21.54 -10.40
N PHE A 175 -8.16 -20.54 -9.53
CA PHE A 175 -7.53 -20.64 -8.23
C PHE A 175 -8.55 -20.59 -7.10
N GLU A 176 -8.08 -21.05 -5.94
CA GLU A 176 -8.58 -20.70 -4.64
C GLU A 176 -7.45 -20.03 -3.86
N PHE A 177 -7.71 -18.86 -3.27
CA PHE A 177 -6.77 -18.16 -2.39
C PHE A 177 -7.36 -18.07 -0.99
N HIS A 178 -6.53 -18.36 0.02
CA HIS A 178 -6.84 -18.16 1.42
C HIS A 178 -5.74 -17.32 2.04
N PHE A 179 -6.14 -16.25 2.72
CA PHE A 179 -5.25 -15.32 3.40
C PHE A 179 -5.55 -15.35 4.89
N LEU A 180 -4.51 -15.37 5.72
CA LEU A 180 -4.63 -15.25 7.16
C LEU A 180 -3.52 -14.33 7.68
N ASN A 181 -3.90 -13.24 8.35
CA ASN A 181 -2.97 -12.47 9.17
C ASN A 181 -2.94 -13.08 10.58
N PHE A 182 -1.75 -13.50 11.00
CA PHE A 182 -1.50 -14.01 12.35
C PHE A 182 -1.23 -12.89 13.35
N MET A 183 -0.78 -11.73 12.87
CA MET A 183 -0.48 -10.54 13.67
C MET A 183 -1.24 -9.31 13.17
N HIS A 184 -1.28 -8.27 14.01
CA HIS A 184 -1.90 -6.96 13.72
C HIS A 184 -3.39 -7.03 13.36
N ARG A 185 -4.10 -8.01 13.93
CA ARG A 185 -5.52 -8.29 13.73
C ARG A 185 -6.38 -7.25 14.46
N ILE A 186 -7.49 -6.87 13.84
CA ILE A 186 -8.35 -5.77 14.32
C ILE A 186 -9.82 -6.18 14.49
N VAL A 187 -10.26 -7.31 13.93
CA VAL A 187 -11.67 -7.73 13.98
C VAL A 187 -11.85 -8.99 14.83
N ASN A 188 -11.25 -10.08 14.39
CA ASN A 188 -11.50 -11.44 14.85
C ASN A 188 -10.50 -11.85 15.93
N ASP A 189 -11.01 -12.28 17.08
CA ASP A 189 -10.18 -12.83 18.14
C ASP A 189 -9.43 -14.11 17.67
N PRO A 190 -8.20 -14.32 18.17
CA PRO A 190 -7.47 -13.49 19.11
C PRO A 190 -6.91 -12.20 18.48
N LYS A 191 -7.03 -11.07 19.18
CA LYS A 191 -6.43 -9.78 18.83
C LYS A 191 -5.35 -9.39 19.84
N PRO A 192 -4.27 -8.68 19.43
CA PRO A 192 -3.92 -8.36 18.04
C PRO A 192 -3.26 -9.54 17.31
N ASN A 193 -2.87 -10.60 18.03
CA ASN A 193 -2.11 -11.71 17.47
C ASN A 193 -2.73 -13.06 17.84
N ILE A 194 -2.75 -14.00 16.89
CA ILE A 194 -3.06 -15.41 17.17
C ILE A 194 -1.97 -15.97 18.08
N THR A 195 -2.35 -16.68 19.14
CA THR A 195 -1.41 -17.36 20.04
C THR A 195 -1.77 -18.84 20.22
N PRO A 196 -0.77 -19.73 20.31
CA PRO A 196 0.66 -19.47 20.18
C PRO A 196 1.09 -19.19 18.72
N ASN A 197 2.10 -18.35 18.52
CA ASN A 197 2.73 -18.08 17.20
C ASN A 197 4.26 -18.18 17.34
N PRO A 198 4.81 -19.39 17.55
CA PRO A 198 6.22 -19.58 17.89
C PRO A 198 7.17 -19.15 16.76
N SER A 199 6.71 -19.22 15.51
CA SER A 199 7.48 -18.81 14.32
C SER A 199 7.37 -17.31 14.02
N GLN A 200 6.60 -16.55 14.80
CA GLN A 200 6.38 -15.11 14.60
C GLN A 200 5.95 -14.78 13.16
N LEU A 201 5.02 -15.57 12.63
CA LEU A 201 4.47 -15.32 11.29
C LEU A 201 3.62 -14.07 11.32
N TYR A 202 3.77 -13.22 10.32
CA TYR A 202 2.86 -12.10 10.07
C TYR A 202 1.65 -12.59 9.27
N ARG A 203 1.90 -13.26 8.13
CA ARG A 203 0.85 -13.68 7.19
C ARG A 203 1.11 -15.07 6.61
N GLY A 204 0.03 -15.82 6.42
CA GLY A 204 -0.01 -17.02 5.57
C GLY A 204 -0.90 -16.80 4.36
N THR A 205 -0.44 -17.28 3.20
CA THR A 205 -1.23 -17.36 1.98
C THR A 205 -1.21 -18.79 1.49
N TYR A 206 -2.39 -19.42 1.41
CA TYR A 206 -2.56 -20.71 0.78
C TYR A 206 -3.23 -20.54 -0.58
N VAL A 207 -2.66 -21.17 -1.59
CA VAL A 207 -3.14 -21.12 -2.97
C VAL A 207 -3.33 -22.54 -3.48
N LYS A 208 -4.45 -22.80 -4.12
CA LYS A 208 -4.72 -24.06 -4.81
C LYS A 208 -5.19 -23.81 -6.24
N VAL A 209 -4.62 -24.55 -7.18
CA VAL A 209 -5.07 -24.54 -8.57
C VAL A 209 -6.15 -25.61 -8.75
N ASN A 210 -7.32 -25.20 -9.19
CA ASN A 210 -8.45 -26.08 -9.49
C ASN A 210 -8.49 -26.48 -10.97
N GLU A 211 -8.09 -25.58 -11.87
CA GLU A 211 -8.01 -25.78 -13.32
C GLU A 211 -6.86 -24.92 -13.88
N PRO A 212 -6.22 -25.29 -15.00
CA PRO A 212 -6.48 -26.46 -15.87
C PRO A 212 -5.94 -27.80 -15.31
N LEU A 213 -6.26 -28.92 -15.98
CA LEU A 213 -5.94 -30.28 -15.50
C LEU A 213 -4.44 -30.51 -15.27
N ASP A 214 -3.58 -29.96 -16.14
CA ASP A 214 -2.12 -30.05 -16.05
C ASP A 214 -1.54 -29.37 -14.80
N LEU A 215 -2.24 -28.39 -14.23
CA LEU A 215 -1.85 -27.70 -13.00
C LEU A 215 -2.75 -28.05 -11.81
N LYS A 216 -3.82 -28.82 -12.02
CA LYS A 216 -4.83 -29.11 -11.00
C LYS A 216 -4.20 -29.74 -9.76
N ASN A 217 -4.66 -29.29 -8.59
CA ASN A 217 -4.15 -29.66 -7.28
C ASN A 217 -2.71 -29.22 -6.98
N THR A 218 -2.09 -28.40 -7.83
CA THR A 218 -0.89 -27.65 -7.44
C THR A 218 -1.25 -26.72 -6.30
N GLN A 219 -0.46 -26.78 -5.23
CA GLN A 219 -0.71 -26.07 -3.99
C GLN A 219 0.54 -25.34 -3.55
N LEU A 220 0.36 -24.13 -3.03
CA LEU A 220 1.43 -23.32 -2.50
C LEU A 220 1.01 -22.77 -1.14
N LEU A 221 1.90 -22.89 -0.16
CA LEU A 221 1.80 -22.19 1.11
C LEU A 221 2.95 -21.19 1.19
N ILE A 222 2.60 -19.91 1.23
CA ILE A 222 3.56 -18.81 1.42
C ILE A 222 3.42 -18.33 2.85
N GLN A 223 4.53 -18.26 3.56
CA GLN A 223 4.62 -17.71 4.91
C GLN A 223 5.49 -16.47 4.87
N ALA A 224 4.96 -15.36 5.38
CA ALA A 224 5.70 -14.12 5.55
C ALA A 224 5.96 -13.89 7.05
N TYR A 225 7.22 -13.70 7.40
CA TYR A 225 7.62 -13.24 8.73
C TYR A 225 7.30 -11.77 8.89
N GLU A 226 7.16 -11.31 10.14
CA GLU A 226 7.07 -9.88 10.44
C GLU A 226 8.39 -9.16 10.14
N ASP A 227 9.51 -9.82 10.44
CA ASP A 227 10.87 -9.38 10.15
C ASP A 227 11.25 -9.72 8.70
N ASP A 228 11.32 -8.69 7.85
CA ASP A 228 11.63 -8.82 6.43
C ASP A 228 13.10 -9.23 6.17
N LEU A 229 13.97 -9.18 7.18
CA LEU A 229 15.35 -9.65 7.08
C LEU A 229 15.45 -11.17 7.20
N LYS A 230 14.41 -11.85 7.71
CA LYS A 230 14.35 -13.31 7.72
C LYS A 230 13.96 -13.82 6.33
N ARG A 231 14.83 -14.64 5.73
CA ARG A 231 14.51 -15.35 4.49
C ARG A 231 13.43 -16.41 4.78
N SER A 232 12.40 -16.42 3.92
CA SER A 232 11.35 -17.44 3.86
C SER A 232 11.91 -18.83 3.58
#